data_AF-A0A1H8TPP3-F1
#
_entry.id   AF-A0A1H8TPP3-F1
#
_cell.length_a   1.000
_cell.length_b   1.000
_cell.length_c   1.000
_cell.angle_alpha   90.00
_cell.angle_beta   90.00
_cell.angle_gamma   90.00
#
_symmetry.space_group_name_H-M   'P 1'
#
loop_
_entity.id
_entity.type
_entity.pdbx_description
1 polymer ?
#
loop_
_entity_poly.entity_id
_entity_poly.type
_entity_poly.pdbx_seq_one_letter_code
_entity_poly.pdbx_strand_id
1 'polypeptide(L)'
;MAYLIAVLMAALSFIVNKALLTRIGVKTVITYSPVIEESAKTLLSFYLGADIFLTHVVFGVIEAGYDWLTGGRGRSKAALLSVAGHSLFGGATVVTLRETGQIGLALTGAIVLHLAWNLLAVKRLRVS
;
A
#
# COMPACT_ATOMS: atom_id res chain seq x y z
N MET A 1 21.70 -0.71 5.07
CA MET A 1 21.24 0.53 4.39
C MET A 1 19.87 0.35 3.75
N ALA A 2 19.64 -0.71 2.97
CA ALA A 2 18.35 -0.97 2.30
C ALA A 2 17.11 -0.91 3.22
N TYR A 3 17.19 -1.42 4.46
CA TYR A 3 16.08 -1.39 5.42
C TYR A 3 15.73 0.01 5.93
N LEU A 4 16.74 0.86 6.17
CA LEU A 4 16.51 2.25 6.55
C LEU A 4 15.82 3.01 5.40
N ILE A 5 16.29 2.79 4.17
CA ILE A 5 15.69 3.40 2.98
C ILE A 5 14.25 2.90 2.82
N ALA A 6 13.96 1.62 3.10
CA ALA A 6 12.60 1.09 3.03
C ALA A 6 11.63 1.80 3.99
N VAL A 7 12.05 2.06 5.23
CA VAL A 7 11.25 2.84 6.20
C VAL A 7 11.01 4.27 5.70
N LEU A 8 12.06 4.92 5.17
CA LEU A 8 11.95 6.26 4.61
C LEU A 8 11.01 6.29 3.38
N MET A 9 11.07 5.28 2.51
CA MET A 9 10.23 5.17 1.33
C MET A 9 8.78 4.87 1.68
N ALA A 10 8.54 4.08 2.73
CA ALA A 10 7.20 3.84 3.24
C ALA A 10 6.57 5.15 3.75
N ALA A 11 7.31 5.91 4.58
CA ALA A 11 6.85 7.20 5.09
C ALA A 11 6.63 8.23 3.95
N LEU A 12 7.57 8.33 3.01
CA LEU A 12 7.44 9.21 1.85
C LEU A 12 6.24 8.85 0.99
N SER A 13 6.06 7.57 0.71
CA SER A 13 4.91 7.06 -0.07
C SER A 13 3.60 7.41 0.61
N PHE A 14 3.53 7.28 1.94
CA PHE A 14 2.33 7.63 2.72
C PHE A 14 2.02 9.13 2.63
N ILE A 15 3.03 9.99 2.78
CA ILE A 15 2.89 11.45 2.68
C ILE A 15 2.44 11.85 1.27
N VAL A 16 3.09 11.32 0.23
CA VAL A 16 2.76 11.61 -1.17
C VAL A 16 1.33 11.18 -1.48
N ASN A 17 0.96 9.95 -1.09
CA ASN A 17 -0.41 9.46 -1.27
C ASN A 17 -1.41 10.39 -0.59
N LYS A 18 -1.19 10.71 0.69
CA LYS A 18 -2.12 11.56 1.45
C LYS A 18 -2.24 12.96 0.85
N ALA A 19 -1.13 13.55 0.42
CA ALA A 19 -1.12 14.88 -0.20
C ALA A 19 -1.81 14.91 -1.57
N LEU A 20 -1.73 13.83 -2.35
CA LEU A 20 -2.46 13.70 -3.61
C LEU A 20 -3.96 13.53 -3.36
N LEU A 21 -4.34 12.68 -2.41
CA LEU A 21 -5.75 12.45 -2.08
C LEU A 21 -6.48 13.71 -1.58
N THR A 22 -5.81 14.57 -0.81
CA THR A 22 -6.43 15.84 -0.36
C THR A 22 -6.70 16.82 -1.50
N ARG A 23 -6.05 16.66 -2.66
CA ARG A 23 -6.22 17.54 -3.83
C ARG A 23 -7.19 17.02 -4.90
N ILE A 24 -7.45 15.71 -4.98
CA ILE A 24 -8.15 15.08 -6.12
C ILE A 24 -9.57 14.58 -5.76
N GLY A 25 -10.04 14.81 -4.52
CA GLY A 25 -11.44 14.57 -4.11
C GLY A 25 -11.81 13.11 -3.77
N VAL A 26 -12.91 12.90 -3.04
CA VAL A 26 -13.25 11.62 -2.35
C VAL A 26 -13.61 10.46 -3.29
N LYS A 27 -14.21 10.70 -4.46
CA LYS A 27 -14.57 9.64 -5.45
C LYS A 27 -13.33 8.93 -6.03
N THR A 28 -12.16 9.51 -5.84
CA THR A 28 -10.85 9.07 -6.33
C THR A 28 -10.16 8.07 -5.38
N VAL A 29 -10.58 8.04 -4.10
CA VAL A 29 -9.96 7.24 -3.03
C VAL A 29 -10.10 5.74 -3.24
N ILE A 30 -11.20 5.27 -3.84
CA ILE A 30 -11.44 3.83 -4.03
C ILE A 30 -10.68 3.29 -5.25
N THR A 31 -10.44 4.12 -6.27
CA THR A 31 -9.90 3.68 -7.58
C THR A 31 -8.48 4.14 -7.86
N TYR A 32 -8.14 5.40 -7.60
CA TYR A 32 -6.83 5.94 -7.93
C TYR A 32 -5.82 5.84 -6.77
N SER A 33 -6.28 5.79 -5.51
CA SER A 33 -5.39 5.61 -4.35
C SER A 33 -4.50 4.37 -4.48
N PRO A 34 -5.04 3.17 -4.82
CA PRO A 34 -4.20 1.98 -4.96
C PRO A 34 -3.12 2.14 -6.04
N VAL A 35 -3.43 2.79 -7.16
CA VAL A 35 -2.46 3.05 -8.24
C VAL A 35 -1.31 3.91 -7.74
N ILE A 36 -1.62 5.01 -7.05
CA ILE A 36 -0.63 5.95 -6.53
C ILE A 36 0.22 5.27 -5.46
N GLU A 37 -0.40 4.55 -4.54
CA GLU A 37 0.28 3.89 -3.43
C GLU A 37 1.25 2.82 -3.92
N GLU A 38 0.78 1.87 -4.74
CA GLU A 38 1.64 0.80 -5.24
C GLU A 38 2.76 1.36 -6.12
N SER A 39 2.50 2.41 -6.90
CA SER A 39 3.53 3.08 -7.71
C SER A 39 4.59 3.73 -6.83
N ALA A 40 4.18 4.48 -5.80
CA ALA A 40 5.12 5.14 -4.89
C ALA A 40 5.97 4.12 -4.13
N LYS A 41 5.35 3.11 -3.52
CA LYS A 41 6.06 2.08 -2.74
C LYS A 41 7.01 1.27 -3.61
N THR A 42 6.53 0.80 -4.76
CA THR A 42 7.29 -0.11 -5.62
C THR A 42 8.40 0.61 -6.36
N LEU A 43 8.10 1.71 -7.05
CA LEU A 43 9.08 2.37 -7.92
C LEU A 43 10.15 3.10 -7.10
N LEU A 44 9.78 3.81 -6.04
CA LEU A 44 10.78 4.49 -5.19
C LEU A 44 11.73 3.47 -4.55
N SER A 45 11.19 2.37 -4.03
CA SER A 45 12.01 1.30 -3.44
C SER A 45 12.91 0.63 -4.46
N PHE A 46 12.37 0.32 -5.65
CA PHE A 46 13.14 -0.33 -6.71
C PHE A 46 14.30 0.54 -7.18
N TYR A 47 14.06 1.80 -7.54
CA TYR A 47 15.09 2.68 -8.07
C TYR A 47 16.12 3.15 -7.01
N LEU A 48 15.75 3.17 -5.74
CA LEU A 48 16.64 3.55 -4.63
C LEU A 48 17.30 2.35 -3.94
N GLY A 49 17.10 1.13 -4.45
CA GLY A 49 17.70 -0.08 -3.89
C GLY A 49 17.22 -0.42 -2.47
N ALA A 50 15.98 -0.06 -2.15
CA ALA A 50 15.34 -0.37 -0.88
C ALA A 50 14.68 -1.76 -0.93
N ASP A 51 14.42 -2.33 0.25
CA ASP A 51 13.65 -3.56 0.36
C ASP A 51 12.17 -3.28 0.06
N ILE A 52 11.69 -3.79 -1.08
CA ILE A 52 10.31 -3.58 -1.55
C ILE A 52 9.30 -4.22 -0.59
N PHE A 53 9.58 -5.41 -0.07
CA PHE A 53 8.65 -6.10 0.83
C PHE A 53 8.52 -5.33 2.14
N LEU A 54 9.65 -4.96 2.75
CA LEU A 54 9.65 -4.19 3.99
C LEU A 54 8.99 -2.82 3.80
N THR A 55 9.18 -2.16 2.67
CA THR A 55 8.52 -0.88 2.37
C THR A 55 7.00 -1.03 2.42
N HIS A 56 6.46 -2.10 1.82
CA HIS A 56 5.03 -2.36 1.87
C HIS A 56 4.52 -2.68 3.27
N VAL A 57 5.24 -3.52 4.02
CA VAL A 57 4.86 -3.86 5.41
C VAL A 57 4.85 -2.61 6.29
N VAL A 58 5.91 -1.79 6.23
CA VAL A 58 6.02 -0.56 7.02
C VAL A 58 4.96 0.45 6.60
N PHE A 59 4.67 0.58 5.31
CA PHE A 59 3.57 1.43 4.85
C PHE A 59 2.24 0.97 5.45
N GLY A 60 1.95 -0.33 5.45
CA GLY A 60 0.74 -0.86 6.06
C GLY A 60 0.68 -0.67 7.57
N VAL A 61 1.82 -0.68 8.27
CA VAL A 61 1.87 -0.32 9.69
C VAL A 61 1.55 1.16 9.91
N ILE A 62 2.08 2.05 9.06
CA ILE A 62 1.78 3.49 9.12
C ILE A 62 0.28 3.73 8.88
N GLU A 63 -0.28 3.13 7.83
CA GLU A 63 -1.70 3.25 7.52
C GLU A 63 -2.57 2.63 8.61
N ALA A 64 -2.21 1.47 9.15
CA ALA A 64 -2.92 0.87 10.27
C ALA A 64 -2.95 1.77 11.51
N GLY A 65 -1.84 2.44 11.82
CA GLY A 65 -1.79 3.46 12.86
C GLY A 65 -2.71 4.64 12.57
N TYR A 66 -2.71 5.12 11.32
CA TYR A 66 -3.60 6.20 10.88
C TYR A 66 -5.08 5.82 10.99
N ASP A 67 -5.45 4.63 10.52
CA ASP A 67 -6.81 4.07 10.58
C ASP A 67 -7.28 3.84 12.01
N TRP A 68 -6.37 3.43 12.90
CA TRP A 68 -6.69 3.28 14.31
C TRP A 68 -6.96 4.62 15.00
N LEU A 69 -6.18 5.65 14.67
CA LEU A 69 -6.29 6.98 15.29
C LEU A 69 -7.48 7.77 14.75
N THR A 70 -7.78 7.63 13.46
CA THR A 70 -8.82 8.43 12.77
C THR A 70 -10.12 7.67 12.53
N GLY A 71 -10.11 6.34 12.64
CA GLY A 71 -11.25 5.49 12.37
C GLY A 71 -12.32 5.48 13.46
N GLY A 72 -13.57 5.30 13.03
CA GLY A 72 -14.73 5.15 13.92
C GLY A 72 -14.94 3.71 14.39
N ARG A 73 -16.15 3.19 14.19
CA ARG A 73 -16.49 1.78 14.44
C ARG A 73 -15.76 0.90 13.41
N GLY A 74 -15.12 -0.18 13.85
CA GLY A 74 -14.35 -1.07 12.97
C GLY A 74 -12.87 -0.70 12.76
N ARG A 75 -12.36 0.37 13.41
CA ARG A 75 -10.95 0.82 13.28
C ARG A 75 -9.90 -0.29 13.46
N SER A 76 -10.12 -1.20 14.40
CA SER A 76 -9.20 -2.31 14.68
C SER A 76 -9.14 -3.31 13.55
N LYS A 77 -10.28 -3.58 12.91
CA LYS A 77 -10.35 -4.45 11.72
C LYS A 77 -9.72 -3.77 10.52
N ALA A 78 -9.95 -2.48 10.33
CA ALA A 78 -9.32 -1.70 9.25
C ALA A 78 -7.79 -1.73 9.39
N ALA A 79 -7.27 -1.45 10.58
CA ALA A 79 -5.83 -1.51 10.88
C ALA A 79 -5.22 -2.89 10.56
N LEU A 80 -5.86 -3.98 10.97
CA LEU A 80 -5.39 -5.33 10.66
C LEU A 80 -5.44 -5.64 9.15
N LEU A 81 -6.51 -5.22 8.46
CA LEU A 81 -6.66 -5.42 7.02
C LEU A 81 -5.64 -4.60 6.21
N SER A 82 -5.23 -3.42 6.70
CA SER A 82 -4.18 -2.60 6.09
C SER A 82 -2.83 -3.32 6.14
N VAL A 83 -2.37 -3.75 7.32
CA VAL A 83 -1.10 -4.50 7.45
C VAL A 83 -1.13 -5.78 6.61
N ALA A 84 -2.21 -6.55 6.69
CA ALA A 84 -2.34 -7.81 5.96
C ALA A 84 -2.35 -7.59 4.43
N GLY A 85 -3.13 -6.61 3.95
CA GLY A 85 -3.23 -6.28 2.53
C GLY A 85 -1.89 -5.83 1.98
N HIS A 86 -1.23 -4.87 2.61
CA HIS A 86 0.05 -4.37 2.09
C HIS A 86 1.17 -5.41 2.18
N SER A 87 1.19 -6.26 3.21
CA SER A 87 2.12 -7.39 3.25
C SER A 87 1.90 -8.34 2.07
N LEU A 88 0.65 -8.62 1.73
CA LEU A 88 0.29 -9.45 0.57
C LEU A 88 0.74 -8.80 -0.75
N PHE A 89 0.50 -7.50 -0.93
CA PHE A 89 0.88 -6.79 -2.17
C PHE A 89 2.39 -6.75 -2.33
N GLY A 90 3.14 -6.39 -1.29
CA GLY A 90 4.59 -6.39 -1.34
C GLY A 90 5.18 -7.77 -1.58
N GLY A 91 4.57 -8.82 -1.00
CA GLY A 91 4.94 -10.20 -1.27
C GLY A 91 4.73 -10.57 -2.74
N ALA A 92 3.57 -10.25 -3.29
CA ALA A 92 3.26 -10.45 -4.70
C ALA A 92 4.23 -9.68 -5.62
N THR A 93 4.52 -8.41 -5.33
CA THR A 93 5.49 -7.59 -6.08
C THR A 93 6.86 -8.26 -6.11
N VAL A 94 7.37 -8.70 -4.95
CA VAL A 94 8.69 -9.33 -4.87
C VAL A 94 8.73 -10.66 -5.60
N VAL A 95 7.70 -11.50 -5.45
CA VAL A 95 7.62 -12.78 -6.17
C VAL A 95 7.57 -12.54 -7.67
N THR A 96 6.66 -11.70 -8.17
CA THR A 96 6.56 -11.40 -9.61
C THR A 96 7.86 -10.81 -10.15
N LEU A 97 8.49 -9.89 -9.42
CA LEU A 97 9.75 -9.29 -9.86
C LEU A 97 10.89 -10.31 -9.91
N ARG A 98 10.96 -11.24 -8.95
CA ARG A 98 11.97 -12.31 -8.93
C ARG A 98 11.80 -13.30 -10.07
N GLU A 99 10.57 -13.71 -10.35
CA GLU A 99 10.27 -14.72 -11.38
C GLU A 99 10.33 -14.15 -12.81
N THR A 100 9.95 -12.87 -13.00
CA THR A 100 9.83 -12.28 -14.34
C THR A 100 10.93 -11.29 -14.68
N GLY A 101 11.60 -10.70 -13.68
CA GLY A 101 12.49 -9.55 -13.86
C GLY A 101 11.80 -8.25 -14.29
N GLN A 102 10.46 -8.24 -14.44
CA GLN A 102 9.73 -7.12 -15.02
C GLN A 102 9.02 -6.30 -13.95
N ILE A 103 9.56 -5.11 -13.65
CA ILE A 103 8.96 -4.18 -12.68
C ILE A 103 7.56 -3.72 -13.08
N GLY A 104 7.29 -3.59 -14.38
CA GLY A 104 5.95 -3.22 -14.89
C GLY A 104 4.88 -4.27 -14.59
N LEU A 105 5.23 -5.57 -14.72
CA LEU A 105 4.32 -6.66 -14.37
C LEU A 105 4.10 -6.74 -12.87
N ALA A 106 5.17 -6.61 -12.08
CA ALA A 106 5.09 -6.62 -10.62
C ALA A 106 4.21 -5.46 -10.09
N LEU A 107 4.39 -4.25 -10.62
CA LEU A 107 3.57 -3.09 -10.27
C LEU A 107 2.10 -3.28 -10.68
N THR A 108 1.85 -3.70 -11.92
CA THR A 108 0.48 -3.90 -12.41
C THR A 108 -0.24 -4.97 -11.60
N GLY A 109 0.43 -6.08 -11.28
CA GLY A 109 -0.11 -7.15 -10.44
C GLY A 109 -0.45 -6.66 -9.03
N ALA A 110 0.44 -5.89 -8.40
CA ALA A 110 0.21 -5.30 -7.09
C ALA A 110 -1.00 -4.34 -7.09
N ILE A 111 -1.12 -3.48 -8.11
CA ILE A 111 -2.25 -2.56 -8.28
C ILE A 111 -3.58 -3.33 -8.39
N VAL A 112 -3.63 -4.34 -9.25
CA VAL A 112 -4.84 -5.17 -9.44
C VAL A 112 -5.22 -5.88 -8.14
N LEU A 113 -4.24 -6.46 -7.46
CA LEU A 113 -4.44 -7.16 -6.19
C LEU A 113 -4.94 -6.20 -5.10
N HIS A 114 -4.39 -4.99 -5.06
CA HIS A 114 -4.80 -3.96 -4.12
C HIS A 114 -6.22 -3.46 -4.40
N LEU A 115 -6.57 -3.19 -5.66
CA LEU A 115 -7.94 -2.84 -6.04
C LEU A 115 -8.93 -3.94 -5.62
N ALA A 116 -8.62 -5.20 -5.89
CA ALA A 116 -9.45 -6.34 -5.48
C ALA A 116 -9.58 -6.45 -3.95
N TRP A 117 -8.48 -6.26 -3.22
CA TRP A 117 -8.48 -6.27 -1.77
C TRP A 117 -9.35 -5.16 -1.19
N ASN A 118 -9.26 -3.94 -1.72
CA ASN A 118 -10.02 -2.81 -1.22
C ASN A 118 -11.53 -3.02 -1.40
N LEU A 119 -11.95 -3.59 -2.53
CA LEU A 119 -13.35 -3.99 -2.75
C LEU A 119 -13.85 -5.00 -1.70
N LEU A 120 -13.02 -5.99 -1.35
CA LEU A 120 -13.34 -6.99 -0.34
C LEU A 120 -13.31 -6.41 1.09
N ALA A 121 -12.36 -5.53 1.39
CA ALA A 121 -12.21 -4.88 2.68
C ALA A 121 -13.39 -3.96 2.98
N VAL A 122 -13.79 -3.10 2.03
CA VAL A 122 -14.98 -2.23 2.15
C VAL A 122 -16.24 -3.06 2.41
N LYS A 123 -16.41 -4.19 1.70
CA LYS A 123 -17.54 -5.10 1.96
C LYS A 123 -17.53 -5.64 3.38
N ARG A 124 -16.36 -6.01 3.93
CA ARG A 124 -16.24 -6.56 5.29
C ARG A 124 -16.42 -5.50 6.38
N LEU A 125 -15.95 -4.27 6.16
CA LEU A 125 -16.05 -3.17 7.12
C LEU A 125 -17.46 -2.57 7.20
N ARG A 126 -18.28 -2.64 6.14
CA ARG A 126 -19.69 -2.21 6.16
C ARG A 126 -20.63 -3.13 6.94
N VAL A 127 -20.22 -4.37 7.19
CA VAL A 127 -21.05 -5.41 7.84
C VAL A 127 -20.72 -5.51 9.35
N SER A 128 -19.85 -4.65 9.88
CA SER A 128 -19.39 -4.63 11.28
C SER A 128 -19.74 -3.36 12.02
#